data_AF-A0A183A290-F1
#
_entry.id   AF-A0A183A290-F1
#
_cell.length_a   1.000
_cell.length_b   1.000
_cell.length_c   1.000
_cell.angle_alpha   90.00
_cell.angle_beta   90.00
_cell.angle_gamma   90.00
#
_symmetry.space_group_name_H-M   'P 1'
#
loop_
_entity.id
_entity.type
_entity.pdbx_description
1 polymer ?
#
loop_
_entity_poly.entity_id
_entity_poly.type
_entity_poly.pdbx_seq_one_letter_code
_entity_poly.pdbx_strand_id
1 'polypeptide(L)'
;MNAVEEPYVSQLDWAGRVRFETVRVPNDRIIFDPVMPEDRAVYSCVVRNAVGNATGAMFLRVKDRWAVFWPLIGIILEVIVMIVVIFVYEIKRRANKKRESE
;
A
#
# COMPACT_ATOMS: atom_id res chain seq x y z
N MET A 1 -29.59 -24.67 23.70
CA MET A 1 -28.43 -24.25 24.52
C MET A 1 -27.35 -23.87 23.53
N ASN A 2 -27.25 -22.59 23.18
CA ASN A 2 -26.42 -22.15 22.05
C ASN A 2 -25.08 -21.64 22.62
N ALA A 3 -24.02 -22.40 22.38
CA ALA A 3 -22.66 -21.92 22.57
C ALA A 3 -22.33 -20.97 21.42
N VAL A 4 -22.64 -19.68 21.58
CA VAL A 4 -22.06 -18.64 20.74
C VAL A 4 -20.67 -18.39 21.32
N GLU A 5 -19.63 -18.98 20.72
CA GLU A 5 -18.23 -18.60 21.01
C GLU A 5 -18.08 -17.10 20.72
N GLU A 6 -17.47 -16.34 21.62
CA GLU A 6 -17.20 -14.92 21.40
C GLU A 6 -16.26 -14.75 20.18
N PRO A 7 -16.49 -13.74 19.31
CA PRO A 7 -15.64 -13.51 18.16
C PRO A 7 -14.22 -13.12 18.63
N TYR A 8 -13.21 -13.85 18.18
CA TYR A 8 -11.81 -13.60 18.53
C TYR A 8 -10.92 -13.56 17.29
N VAL A 9 -9.88 -12.71 17.32
CA VAL A 9 -8.83 -12.69 16.31
C VAL A 9 -7.74 -13.65 16.78
N SER A 10 -7.49 -14.71 16.00
CA SER A 10 -6.52 -15.76 16.36
C SER A 10 -5.06 -15.37 16.11
N GLN A 11 -4.82 -14.24 15.44
CA GLN A 11 -3.48 -13.75 15.11
C GLN A 11 -2.98 -12.78 16.18
N LEU A 12 -1.70 -12.92 16.53
CA LEU A 12 -0.98 -12.25 17.62
C LEU A 12 -0.89 -10.72 17.40
N ASP A 13 -1.96 -9.98 17.71
CA ASP A 13 -1.92 -8.51 17.71
C ASP A 13 -1.57 -7.97 19.10
N TRP A 14 -0.27 -7.77 19.32
CA TRP A 14 0.26 -7.24 20.57
C TRP A 14 -0.08 -5.77 20.82
N ALA A 15 -0.60 -5.06 19.80
CA ALA A 15 -0.83 -3.61 19.85
C ALA A 15 -2.31 -3.20 19.96
N GLY A 16 -3.25 -4.15 19.86
CA GLY A 16 -4.69 -3.86 19.87
C GLY A 16 -5.17 -2.96 18.72
N ARG A 17 -4.40 -2.90 17.62
CA ARG A 17 -4.72 -2.11 16.42
C ARG A 17 -5.78 -2.78 15.57
N VAL A 18 -5.80 -4.11 15.55
CA VAL A 18 -6.72 -4.95 14.81
C VAL A 18 -7.83 -5.36 15.75
N ARG A 19 -9.02 -4.80 15.55
CA ARG A 19 -10.17 -5.01 16.44
C ARG A 19 -11.45 -5.19 15.65
N PHE A 20 -12.41 -5.85 16.29
CA PHE A 20 -13.77 -5.93 15.81
C PHE A 20 -14.53 -4.62 16.07
N GLU A 21 -15.36 -4.19 15.11
CA GLU A 21 -16.19 -2.97 15.24
C GLU A 21 -17.32 -3.19 16.25
N THR A 22 -17.97 -4.36 16.20
CA THR A 22 -19.13 -4.71 17.02
C THR A 22 -19.09 -6.17 17.44
N VAL A 23 -18.48 -6.43 18.60
CA VAL A 23 -18.35 -7.75 19.24
C VAL A 23 -19.71 -8.47 19.48
N ARG A 24 -20.84 -7.78 19.30
CA ARG A 24 -22.17 -8.22 19.73
C ARG A 24 -23.15 -8.57 18.61
N VAL A 25 -22.81 -8.39 17.33
CA VAL A 25 -23.76 -8.49 16.22
C VAL A 25 -23.29 -9.47 15.14
N PRO A 26 -24.17 -10.32 14.57
CA PRO A 26 -23.84 -11.15 13.41
C PRO A 26 -23.52 -10.26 12.19
N ASN A 27 -22.43 -10.55 11.48
CA ASN A 27 -21.81 -9.74 10.41
C ASN A 27 -20.93 -8.58 10.89
N ASP A 28 -20.08 -8.86 11.86
CA ASP A 28 -19.11 -7.90 12.37
C ASP A 28 -18.00 -7.57 11.35
N ARG A 29 -17.40 -6.39 11.50
CA ARG A 29 -16.32 -5.86 10.67
C ARG A 29 -15.01 -5.84 11.44
N ILE A 30 -13.91 -6.12 10.75
CA ILE A 30 -12.56 -5.98 11.28
C ILE A 30 -11.99 -4.61 10.91
N ILE A 31 -11.48 -3.89 11.90
CA ILE A 31 -10.89 -2.55 11.77
C ILE A 31 -9.38 -2.66 12.02
N PHE A 32 -8.61 -2.02 11.14
CA PHE A 32 -7.16 -1.86 11.25
C PHE A 32 -6.83 -0.39 11.47
N ASP A 33 -6.25 -0.04 12.62
CA ASP A 33 -5.95 1.35 12.95
C ASP A 33 -4.69 1.50 13.81
N PRO A 34 -3.54 1.93 13.25
CA PRO A 34 -3.24 2.17 11.83
C PRO A 34 -2.93 0.89 11.03
N VAL A 35 -3.14 0.96 9.71
CA VAL A 35 -2.74 -0.09 8.73
C VAL A 35 -1.23 -0.04 8.48
N MET A 36 -0.58 -1.20 8.54
CA MET A 36 0.86 -1.36 8.34
C MET A 36 1.18 -2.32 7.17
N PRO A 37 2.35 -2.22 6.53
CA PRO A 37 2.74 -3.10 5.43
C PRO A 37 2.70 -4.59 5.79
N GLU A 38 2.97 -4.92 7.06
CA GLU A 38 2.96 -6.29 7.61
C GLU A 38 1.55 -6.89 7.67
N ASP A 39 0.50 -6.06 7.60
CA ASP A 39 -0.90 -6.52 7.53
C ASP A 39 -1.23 -7.11 6.13
N ARG A 40 -0.30 -7.09 5.18
CA ARG A 40 -0.49 -7.74 3.87
C ARG A 40 -0.45 -9.27 4.02
N ALA A 41 -1.61 -9.88 4.21
CA ALA A 41 -1.76 -11.33 4.37
C ALA A 41 -3.12 -11.84 3.85
N VAL A 42 -3.29 -13.17 3.86
CA VAL A 42 -4.59 -13.82 3.65
C VAL A 42 -5.27 -13.96 5.02
N TYR A 43 -6.44 -13.36 5.16
CA TYR A 43 -7.27 -13.44 6.36
C TYR A 43 -8.40 -14.45 6.14
N SER A 44 -8.61 -15.32 7.13
CA SER A 44 -9.68 -16.32 7.11
C SER A 44 -10.73 -15.99 8.16
N CYS A 45 -11.98 -15.86 7.73
CA CYS A 45 -13.14 -15.77 8.61
C CYS A 45 -13.73 -17.18 8.80
N VAL A 46 -13.88 -17.61 10.05
CA VAL A 46 -14.47 -18.90 10.41
C VAL A 46 -15.75 -18.63 11.20
N VAL A 47 -16.88 -19.10 10.69
CA VAL A 47 -18.18 -19.02 11.36
C VAL A 47 -18.54 -20.41 11.86
N ARG A 48 -18.82 -20.53 13.15
CA ARG A 48 -19.25 -21.77 13.80
C ARG A 48 -20.68 -21.63 14.30
N ASN A 49 -21.48 -22.67 14.07
CA ASN A 49 -22.81 -22.83 14.64
C ASN A 49 -22.98 -24.28 15.11
N ALA A 50 -24.08 -24.59 15.80
CA ALA A 50 -24.37 -25.92 16.33
C ALA A 50 -24.41 -27.03 15.27
N VAL A 51 -24.64 -26.67 14.00
CA VAL A 51 -24.76 -27.62 12.87
C VAL A 51 -23.41 -27.85 12.17
N GLY A 52 -22.46 -26.92 12.25
CA GLY A 52 -21.20 -27.02 11.52
C GLY A 52 -20.42 -25.72 11.44
N ASN A 53 -19.37 -25.73 10.62
CA ASN A 53 -18.45 -24.63 10.39
C ASN A 53 -18.40 -24.22 8.92
N ALA A 54 -18.28 -22.93 8.67
CA ALA A 54 -18.04 -22.36 7.36
C ALA A 54 -16.81 -21.46 7.41
N THR A 55 -15.95 -21.54 6.40
CA THR A 55 -14.71 -20.74 6.33
C THR A 55 -14.68 -19.96 5.01
N GLY A 56 -14.35 -18.68 5.09
CA GLY A 56 -14.08 -17.82 3.93
C GLY A 56 -12.72 -17.17 4.06
N ALA A 57 -11.97 -17.07 2.95
CA ALA A 57 -10.66 -16.43 2.92
C ALA A 57 -10.67 -15.17 2.05
N MET A 58 -9.93 -14.15 2.45
CA MET A 58 -9.74 -12.91 1.70
C MET A 58 -8.27 -12.49 1.72
N PHE A 59 -7.78 -11.90 0.63
CA PHE A 59 -6.42 -11.37 0.57
C PHE A 59 -6.43 -9.85 0.82
N LEU A 60 -5.78 -9.42 1.90
CA LEU A 60 -5.65 -8.00 2.24
C LEU A 60 -4.40 -7.43 1.56
N ARG A 61 -4.61 -6.50 0.62
CA ARG A 61 -3.52 -5.80 -0.07
C ARG A 61 -3.30 -4.43 0.55
N VAL A 62 -2.23 -4.29 1.33
CA VAL A 62 -1.77 -2.98 1.82
C VAL A 62 -0.95 -2.28 0.74
N LYS A 63 -1.23 -1.00 0.49
CA LYS A 63 -0.53 -0.17 -0.49
C LYS A 63 0.36 0.85 0.23
N ASP A 64 1.62 0.94 -0.18
CA ASP A 64 2.54 1.92 0.38
C ASP A 64 2.12 3.35 0.03
N ARG A 65 2.04 4.22 1.04
CA ARG A 65 1.73 5.64 0.88
C ARG A 65 2.72 6.35 -0.03
N TRP A 66 3.97 5.86 -0.07
CA TRP A 66 5.05 6.44 -0.85
C TRP A 66 5.19 5.86 -2.27
N ALA A 67 4.37 4.88 -2.64
CA ALA A 67 4.41 4.27 -3.97
C ALA A 67 4.18 5.28 -5.11
N VAL A 68 3.55 6.41 -4.82
CA VAL A 68 3.28 7.50 -5.78
C VAL A 68 4.52 8.36 -6.05
N PHE A 69 5.47 8.43 -5.12
CA PHE A 69 6.69 9.23 -5.36
C PHE A 69 7.66 8.55 -6.31
N TRP A 70 7.71 7.22 -6.32
CA TRP A 70 8.55 6.46 -7.25
C TRP A 70 8.35 6.82 -8.73
N PRO A 71 7.11 6.86 -9.28
CA PRO A 71 6.89 7.30 -10.65
C PRO A 71 7.18 8.80 -10.85
N LEU A 72 6.92 9.65 -9.85
CA LEU A 72 7.25 11.08 -9.93
C LEU A 72 8.76 11.31 -10.02
N ILE A 73 9.56 10.59 -9.24
CA ILE A 73 11.02 10.67 -9.28
C ILE A 73 11.55 10.27 -10.66
N GLY A 74 10.98 9.24 -11.28
CA GLY A 74 11.33 8.84 -12.64
C GLY A 74 11.13 9.95 -13.67
N ILE A 75 9.96 10.62 -13.61
CA ILE A 75 9.64 11.75 -14.51
C ILE A 75 10.57 12.94 -14.28
N ILE A 76 10.86 13.27 -13.01
CA ILE A 76 11.77 14.38 -12.68
C ILE A 76 13.17 14.10 -13.24
N LEU A 77 13.65 12.86 -13.09
CA LEU A 77 14.96 12.46 -13.61
C LEU A 77 15.03 12.59 -15.14
N GLU A 78 13.97 12.19 -15.85
CA GLU A 78 13.87 12.32 -17.30
C GLU A 78 13.95 13.79 -17.76
N VAL A 79 13.20 14.69 -17.10
CA VAL A 79 13.22 16.12 -17.42
C VAL A 79 14.61 16.73 -17.16
N ILE A 80 15.30 16.34 -16.09
CA ILE A 80 16.66 16.82 -15.81
C ILE A 80 17.62 16.40 -16.94
N VAL A 81 17.56 15.15 -17.39
CA VAL A 81 18.40 14.67 -18.50
C VAL A 81 18.11 15.45 -19.78
N MET A 82 16.83 15.70 -20.10
CA MET A 82 16.44 16.52 -21.25
C MET A 82 17.02 17.94 -21.17
N ILE A 83 16.93 18.59 -20.01
CA ILE A 83 17.48 19.94 -19.79
C ILE A 83 19.00 19.94 -19.98
N VAL A 84 19.72 18.96 -19.43
CA VAL A 84 21.18 18.85 -19.56
C VAL A 84 21.60 18.71 -21.02
N VAL A 85 20.95 17.84 -21.78
CA VAL A 85 21.25 17.65 -23.21
C VAL A 85 21.03 18.93 -24.01
N ILE A 86 19.90 19.61 -23.80
CA ILE A 86 19.58 20.88 -24.47
C ILE A 86 20.62 21.95 -24.10
N PHE A 87 21.00 22.03 -22.83
CA PHE A 87 21.96 23.01 -22.34
C PHE A 87 23.36 22.81 -22.94
N VAL A 88 23.85 21.57 -22.98
CA VAL A 88 25.14 21.22 -23.61
C VAL A 88 25.11 21.53 -25.11
N TYR A 89 23.99 21.25 -25.80
CA TYR A 89 23.83 21.58 -27.21
C TYR A 89 23.89 23.09 -27.47
N GLU A 90 23.17 23.89 -26.68
CA GLU A 90 23.18 25.36 -26.77
C GLU A 90 24.58 25.93 -26.52
N ILE A 91 25.29 25.43 -25.50
CA ILE A 91 26.67 25.85 -25.21
C ILE A 91 27.59 25.57 -26.40
N LYS A 92 27.54 24.36 -26.97
CA LYS A 92 28.38 23.99 -28.11
C LYS A 92 28.07 24.82 -29.34
N ARG A 93 26.79 25.08 -29.62
CA ARG A 93 26.35 25.93 -30.73
C ARG A 93 26.87 27.36 -30.59
N ARG A 94 26.80 27.93 -29.38
CA ARG A 94 27.32 29.29 -29.10
C ARG A 94 28.83 29.35 -29.26
N ALA A 95 29.56 28.30 -28.87
CA ALA A 95 31.00 28.21 -29.06
C ALA A 95 31.38 28.15 -30.54
N ASN A 96 30.67 27.35 -31.36
CA ASN A 96 30.94 27.25 -32.80
C ASN A 96 30.70 28.57 -33.54
N LYS A 97 29.61 29.29 -33.23
CA LYS A 97 29.34 30.60 -33.85
C LYS A 97 30.43 31.63 -33.61
N LYS A 98 31.10 31.61 -32.45
CA LYS A 98 32.22 32.53 -32.16
C LYS A 98 33.47 32.24 -32.99
N ARG A 99 33.68 30.99 -33.42
CA ARG A 99 34.86 30.58 -34.20
C ARG A 99 34.72 30.86 -35.71
N GLU A 100 33.50 31.03 -36.21
CA GLU A 100 33.23 31.40 -37.62
C GLU A 100 33.25 32.91 -37.85
N SER A 101 33.18 33.71 -36.78
CA SER A 101 33.23 35.17 -36.82
C SER A 101 34.63 35.78 -36.60
N GLU A 102 35.65 34.93 -36.45
CA GLU A 102 37.07 35.30 -36.32
C GLU A 102 37.85 34.94 -37.59
#